data_AF-A0A835JUE6-F1
#
_entry.id   AF-A0A835JUE6-F1
#
_cell.length_a   1.000
_cell.length_b   1.000
_cell.length_c   1.000
_cell.angle_alpha   90.00
_cell.angle_beta   90.00
_cell.angle_gamma   90.00
#
_symmetry.space_group_name_H-M   'P 1'
#
loop_
_entity.id
_entity.type
_entity.pdbx_description
1 polymer ?
#
loop_
_entity_poly.entity_id
_entity_poly.type
_entity_poly.pdbx_seq_one_letter_code
_entity_poly.pdbx_strand_id
1 'polypeptide(L)'
;MEVDEGCRTPTRIEYQIPAALVCPPPPKKKPSYVKQRRSPPKEGYFHPPDLEAILMNIAPRREACAWPASELLATTVNTISQVSCFHLSTGIWDVIRNYCSVKDQQKDI
;
A
#
# COMPACT_ATOMS: atom_id res chain seq x y z
N MET A 1 25.71 6.39 -6.92
CA MET A 1 24.99 5.72 -8.02
C MET A 1 23.70 5.20 -7.42
N GLU A 2 22.59 5.90 -7.64
CA GLU A 2 21.27 5.37 -7.30
C GLU A 2 20.88 4.34 -8.36
N VAL A 3 20.56 3.12 -7.93
CA VAL A 3 20.02 2.08 -8.81
C VAL A 3 18.51 2.20 -8.74
N ASP A 4 17.91 2.79 -9.77
CA ASP A 4 16.46 2.78 -9.99
C ASP A 4 16.01 1.34 -10.28
N GLU A 5 15.77 0.58 -9.21
CA GLU A 5 15.16 -0.74 -9.28
C GLU A 5 13.64 -0.57 -9.21
N GLY A 6 13.06 -0.19 -10.36
CA GLY A 6 11.62 -0.23 -10.57
C GLY A 6 11.01 -1.61 -10.31
N CYS A 7 9.69 -1.72 -10.35
CA CYS A 7 8.99 -3.00 -10.17
C CYS A 7 9.41 -4.02 -11.23
N ARG A 8 10.04 -5.12 -10.81
CA ARG A 8 10.43 -6.24 -11.69
C ARG A 8 9.68 -7.51 -11.33
N THR A 9 9.36 -8.31 -12.35
CA THR A 9 8.81 -9.65 -12.15
C THR A 9 9.79 -10.51 -11.33
N PRO A 10 9.32 -11.21 -10.27
CA PRO A 10 10.16 -12.10 -9.48
C PRO A 10 10.81 -13.17 -10.36
N THR A 11 12.14 -13.29 -10.28
CA THR A 11 12.91 -14.24 -11.10
C THR A 11 13.15 -15.58 -10.40
N ARG A 12 12.86 -15.69 -9.10
CA ARG A 12 13.01 -16.94 -8.34
C ARG A 12 12.03 -17.99 -8.85
N ILE A 13 12.52 -19.21 -9.05
CA ILE A 13 11.76 -20.34 -9.61
C ILE A 13 10.49 -20.67 -8.81
N GLU A 14 10.53 -20.49 -7.49
CA GLU A 14 9.40 -20.70 -6.57
C GLU A 14 8.18 -19.82 -6.88
N TYR A 15 8.43 -18.64 -7.47
CA TYR A 15 7.38 -17.68 -7.86
C TYR A 15 7.12 -17.67 -9.37
N GLN A 16 7.84 -18.47 -10.15
CA GLN A 16 7.55 -18.62 -11.57
C GLN A 16 6.35 -19.54 -11.77
N ILE A 17 5.46 -19.15 -12.67
CA ILE A 17 4.35 -20.00 -13.08
C ILE A 17 4.96 -21.23 -13.78
N PRO A 18 4.61 -22.47 -13.39
CA PRO A 18 5.14 -23.67 -14.01
C PRO A 18 4.94 -23.65 -15.54
N ALA A 19 6.04 -23.84 -16.27
CA ALA A 19 5.99 -23.89 -17.72
C ALA A 19 5.34 -25.20 -18.21
N ALA A 20 4.38 -25.05 -19.12
CA ALA A 20 3.68 -26.09 -19.87
C ALA A 20 2.67 -26.94 -19.09
N LEU A 21 1.51 -26.36 -18.80
CA LEU A 21 0.27 -27.12 -18.93
C LEU A 21 -0.02 -27.25 -20.43
N VAL A 22 0.05 -28.47 -20.98
CA VAL A 22 -0.44 -28.75 -22.33
C VAL A 22 -1.86 -28.17 -22.40
N CYS A 23 -2.08 -27.21 -23.32
CA CYS A 23 -3.41 -26.63 -23.47
C CYS A 23 -4.40 -27.77 -23.69
N PRO A 24 -5.54 -27.80 -22.97
CA PRO A 24 -6.53 -28.82 -23.21
C PRO A 24 -6.92 -28.79 -24.70
N PRO A 25 -7.23 -29.95 -25.29
CA PRO A 25 -7.61 -30.02 -26.69
C PRO A 25 -8.78 -29.07 -26.95
N PRO A 26 -8.81 -28.38 -28.10
CA PRO A 26 -9.83 -27.39 -28.40
C PRO A 26 -11.22 -28.02 -28.30
N PRO A 27 -12.20 -27.30 -27.72
CA PRO A 27 -13.56 -27.81 -27.61
C PRO A 27 -14.13 -28.12 -29.01
N LYS A 28 -14.78 -29.28 -29.14
CA LYS A 28 -15.41 -29.69 -30.40
C LYS A 28 -16.49 -28.68 -30.78
N LYS A 29 -16.38 -28.09 -31.99
CA LYS A 29 -17.42 -27.21 -32.53
C LYS A 29 -18.70 -28.02 -32.70
N LYS A 30 -19.80 -27.55 -32.08
CA LYS A 30 -21.14 -28.08 -32.37
C LYS A 30 -21.54 -27.63 -33.78
N PRO A 31 -22.29 -28.43 -34.56
CA PRO A 31 -22.80 -27.99 -35.84
C PRO A 31 -23.67 -26.74 -35.59
N SER A 32 -23.24 -25.61 -36.16
CA SER A 32 -24.08 -24.41 -36.16
C SER A 32 -25.22 -24.68 -37.11
N TYR A 33 -26.40 -25.00 -36.57
CA TYR A 33 -27.63 -24.73 -37.31
C TYR A 33 -27.55 -23.28 -37.73
N VAL A 34 -27.56 -23.03 -39.04
CA VAL A 34 -27.59 -21.69 -39.61
C VAL A 34 -28.87 -21.05 -39.08
N LYS A 35 -28.81 -20.46 -37.88
CA LYS A 35 -29.85 -19.59 -37.38
C LYS A 35 -29.86 -18.47 -38.39
N GLN A 36 -30.88 -18.49 -39.24
CA GLN A 36 -31.23 -17.42 -40.17
C GLN A 36 -30.82 -16.10 -39.50
N ARG A 37 -29.90 -15.35 -40.13
CA ARG A 37 -29.30 -14.16 -39.53
C ARG A 37 -30.45 -13.30 -39.02
N ARG A 38 -30.64 -13.28 -37.69
CA ARG A 38 -31.71 -12.48 -37.09
C ARG A 38 -31.36 -11.03 -37.40
N SER A 39 -32.33 -10.30 -37.93
CA SER A 39 -32.17 -8.86 -38.11
C SER A 39 -31.79 -8.25 -36.75
N PRO A 40 -30.88 -7.27 -36.73
CA PRO A 40 -30.60 -6.51 -35.52
C PRO A 40 -31.91 -6.03 -34.87
N PRO A 41 -31.97 -5.95 -33.53
CA PRO A 41 -33.08 -5.31 -32.84
C PRO A 41 -33.28 -3.90 -33.40
N LYS A 42 -34.55 -3.52 -33.62
CA LYS A 42 -34.90 -2.22 -34.22
C LYS A 42 -34.43 -1.04 -33.37
N GLU A 43 -34.34 -1.23 -32.07
CA GLU A 43 -34.02 -0.20 -31.08
C GLU A 43 -32.52 -0.17 -30.70
N GLY A 44 -31.70 -0.92 -31.44
CA GLY A 44 -30.28 -1.09 -31.14
C GLY A 44 -30.03 -2.17 -30.08
N TYR A 45 -28.77 -2.57 -29.94
CA TYR A 45 -28.35 -3.55 -28.93
C TYR A 45 -28.06 -2.93 -27.57
N PHE A 46 -27.78 -1.63 -27.57
CA PHE A 46 -27.40 -0.88 -26.39
C PHE A 46 -28.46 0.17 -26.12
N HIS A 47 -29.15 -0.01 -25.01
CA HIS A 47 -30.02 1.00 -24.43
C HIS A 47 -29.24 1.63 -23.28
N PRO A 48 -28.54 2.75 -23.52
CA PRO A 48 -27.84 3.42 -22.44
C PRO A 48 -28.87 3.79 -21.37
N PRO A 49 -28.64 3.40 -20.11
CA PRO A 49 -29.44 3.95 -19.02
C PRO A 49 -29.24 5.47 -19.00
N ASP A 50 -30.28 6.19 -18.58
CA ASP A 50 -30.23 7.65 -18.47
C ASP A 50 -29.08 8.05 -17.54
N LEU A 51 -28.08 8.72 -18.11
CA LEU A 51 -26.85 9.07 -17.43
C LEU A 51 -27.12 10.07 -16.31
N GLU A 52 -28.12 10.95 -16.47
CA GLU A 52 -28.51 11.90 -15.43
C GLU A 52 -29.07 11.18 -14.21
N ALA A 53 -29.94 10.18 -14.40
CA ALA A 53 -30.43 9.36 -13.31
C ALA A 53 -29.30 8.60 -12.59
N ILE A 54 -28.27 8.15 -13.32
CA ILE A 54 -27.12 7.45 -12.73
C ILE A 54 -26.23 8.42 -11.97
N LEU A 55 -25.85 9.54 -12.57
CA LEU A 55 -24.92 10.51 -11.99
C LEU A 55 -25.53 11.22 -10.77
N MET A 56 -26.84 11.48 -10.80
CA MET A 56 -27.57 12.10 -9.68
C MET A 56 -27.85 11.10 -8.54
N ASN A 57 -27.94 9.79 -8.82
CA ASN A 57 -28.14 8.76 -7.80
C ASN A 57 -26.83 8.16 -7.24
N ILE A 58 -25.69 8.38 -7.90
CA ILE A 58 -24.39 8.07 -7.32
C ILE A 58 -24.14 9.13 -6.24
N ALA A 59 -24.17 8.69 -4.98
CA ALA A 59 -23.85 9.54 -3.84
C ALA A 59 -22.54 10.31 -4.11
N PRO A 60 -22.42 11.60 -3.70
CA PRO A 60 -21.22 12.38 -3.93
C PRO A 60 -20.01 11.59 -3.47
N ARG A 61 -19.05 11.38 -4.39
CA ARG A 61 -17.77 10.73 -4.10
C ARG A 61 -17.19 11.41 -2.87
N ARG A 62 -17.07 10.66 -1.76
CA ARG A 62 -16.46 11.14 -0.52
C ARG A 62 -15.17 11.84 -0.91
N GLU A 63 -15.06 13.11 -0.52
CA GLU A 63 -13.85 13.91 -0.69
C GLU A 63 -12.67 13.02 -0.34
N ALA A 64 -11.66 12.99 -1.24
CA ALA A 64 -10.45 12.25 -0.98
C ALA A 64 -10.00 12.63 0.43
N CYS A 65 -9.73 11.63 1.28
CA CYS A 65 -9.17 11.89 2.59
C CYS A 65 -8.01 12.86 2.37
N ALA A 66 -8.15 14.10 2.85
CA ALA A 66 -7.01 14.96 3.02
C ALA A 66 -6.18 14.23 4.08
N TRP A 67 -5.16 13.49 3.65
CA TRP A 67 -4.18 12.98 4.58
C TRP A 67 -3.57 14.23 5.20
N PRO A 68 -3.72 14.49 6.51
CA PRO A 68 -3.04 15.61 7.13
C PRO A 68 -1.58 15.19 7.27
N ALA A 69 -0.85 15.17 6.13
CA ALA A 69 0.57 14.86 6.10
C ALA A 69 1.35 15.85 6.99
N SER A 70 0.80 17.05 7.21
CA SER A 70 1.33 18.04 8.14
C SER A 70 1.18 17.65 9.63
N GLU A 71 0.09 17.00 10.04
CA GLU A 71 -0.14 16.65 11.46
C GLU A 71 0.72 15.46 11.90
N LEU A 72 0.94 14.49 11.00
CA LEU A 72 1.81 13.35 11.27
C LEU A 72 3.29 13.77 11.37
N LEU A 73 3.73 14.71 10.53
CA LEU A 73 5.09 15.26 10.62
C LEU A 73 5.29 16.07 11.90
N ALA A 74 4.33 16.91 12.29
CA ALA A 74 4.42 17.71 13.52
C ALA A 74 4.45 16.84 14.79
N THR A 75 3.68 15.76 14.81
CA THR A 75 3.64 14.83 15.95
C THR A 75 4.95 14.03 16.05
N THR A 76 5.46 13.52 14.93
CA THR A 76 6.69 12.74 14.91
C THR A 76 7.93 13.54 15.33
N VAL A 77 8.10 14.78 14.86
CA VAL A 77 9.23 15.63 15.30
C VAL A 77 9.16 15.95 16.79
N ASN A 78 7.98 16.18 17.35
CA ASN A 78 7.82 16.46 18.78
C ASN A 78 8.13 15.23 19.63
N THR A 79 7.66 14.04 19.25
CA THR A 79 7.98 12.79 19.96
C THR A 79 9.47 12.47 19.91
N ILE A 80 10.13 12.63 18.76
CA ILE A 80 11.58 12.39 18.64
C ILE A 80 12.37 13.36 19.52
N SER A 81 11.99 14.63 19.54
CA SER A 81 12.62 15.64 20.41
C SER A 81 12.50 15.28 21.90
N GLN A 82 11.30 14.91 22.36
CA GLN A 82 11.05 14.50 23.75
C GLN A 82 11.86 13.26 24.16
N VAL A 83 11.90 12.23 23.31
CA VAL A 83 12.68 11.00 23.57
C VAL A 83 14.17 11.30 23.64
N SER A 84 14.69 12.14 22.74
CA SER A 84 16.09 12.57 22.76
C SER A 84 16.43 13.35 24.04
N CYS A 85 15.57 14.28 24.46
CA CYS A 85 15.75 15.03 25.70
C CYS A 85 15.75 14.11 26.93
N PHE A 86 14.88 13.10 26.96
CA PHE A 86 14.82 12.13 28.05
C PHE A 86 16.11 11.31 28.14
N HIS A 87 16.57 10.72 27.03
CA HIS A 87 17.80 9.92 27.00
C HIS A 87 19.06 10.73 27.36
N LEU A 88 19.15 11.99 26.93
CA LEU A 88 20.27 12.87 27.34
C LEU A 88 20.24 13.14 28.84
N SER A 89 19.06 13.44 29.40
CA SER A 89 18.92 13.75 30.83
C SER A 89 19.23 12.53 31.72
N THR A 90 18.79 11.33 31.33
CA THR A 90 19.08 10.10 32.07
C THR A 90 20.56 9.74 31.97
N GLY A 91 21.16 9.86 30.77
CA GLY A 91 22.58 9.58 30.59
C GLY A 91 23.49 10.51 31.41
N ILE A 92 23.17 11.80 31.47
CA ILE A 92 23.91 12.77 32.31
C ILE A 92 23.77 12.42 33.79
N TRP A 93 22.57 12.07 34.26
CA TRP A 93 22.35 11.66 35.65
C TRP A 93 23.09 10.36 36.02
N ASP A 94 23.16 9.40 35.12
CA ASP A 94 23.90 8.14 35.34
C ASP A 94 25.41 8.38 35.42
N VAL A 95 25.96 9.28 34.59
CA VAL A 95 27.36 9.70 34.67
C VAL A 95 27.65 10.41 35.99
N ILE A 96 26.78 11.34 36.42
CA ILE A 96 26.93 12.04 37.69
C ILE A 96 26.85 11.05 38.86
N ARG A 97 25.89 10.12 38.84
CA ARG A 97 25.75 9.08 39.88
C ARG A 97 26.98 8.20 39.96
N ASN A 98 27.52 7.78 38.83
CA ASN A 98 28.74 6.98 38.75
C ASN A 98 29.95 7.76 39.29
N TYR A 99 30.10 9.02 38.88
CA TYR A 99 31.19 9.89 39.34
C TYR A 99 31.15 10.14 40.86
N CYS A 100 29.97 10.37 41.43
CA CYS A 100 29.81 10.48 42.88
C CYS A 100 30.16 9.16 43.59
N SER A 101 29.69 8.02 43.06
CA SER A 101 30.02 6.70 43.62
C SER A 101 31.52 6.41 43.63
N VAL A 102 32.26 6.80 42.59
CA VAL A 102 33.72 6.64 42.52
C VAL A 102 34.44 7.58 43.49
N LYS A 103 33.92 8.81 43.67
CA LYS A 103 34.47 9.78 44.62
C LYS A 103 34.32 9.36 46.09
N ASP A 104 33.23 8.67 46.43
CA ASP A 104 33.02 8.15 47.78
C ASP A 104 34.03 7.04 48.12
N GLN A 105 34.34 6.15 47.17
CA GLN A 105 35.36 5.10 47.34
C GLN A 105 36.78 5.66 47.54
N GLN A 106 37.08 6.85 47.03
CA GLN A 106 38.39 7.50 47.19
C GLN A 106 38.56 8.17 48.56
N LYS A 107 37.46 8.40 49.31
CA LYS A 107 37.50 8.98 50.66
C LYS A 107 37.74 7.95 51.77
N ASP A 108 37.61 6.67 51.47
CA ASP A 108 37.76 5.56 52.43
C ASP A 108 39.17 4.91 52.42
N ILE A 109 40.17 5.57 51.80
CA ILE A 109 41.60 5.21 51.84
C ILE A 109 42.40 6.28 52.60
#